data_AF-A0AAN8PTK9-F1
#
_entry.id   AF-A0AAN8PTK9-F1
#
_cell.length_a   1.000
_cell.length_b   1.000
_cell.length_c   1.000
_cell.angle_alpha   90.00
_cell.angle_beta   90.00
_cell.angle_gamma   90.00
#
_symmetry.space_group_name_H-M   'P 1'
#
loop_
_entity.id
_entity.type
_entity.pdbx_description
1 polymer ?
#
loop_
_entity_poly.entity_id
_entity_poly.type
_entity_poly.pdbx_seq_one_letter_code
_entity_poly.pdbx_strand_id
1 'polypeptide(L)'
;MFSCESAKSLRLKNEVHANIGGGRDNIIRYNILYNATGVGLDVDGRGLQAKFLDQLEANLNRMPYTDALWSSRYPLLAAMAKNNKTHGAPEGNQIYSNIYYTANNTGFLNYHGAINLTQYFNVYNNKQALRKSDFADPDDNNFQLQGDIKSWADRNQFEEPVPFNKVGPRSKPGPSYLQK
;
A
#
# COMPACT_ATOMS: atom_id res chain seq x y z
N MET A 1 12.43 -1.51 -10.75
CA MET A 1 11.03 -1.33 -10.31
C MET A 1 10.97 -1.87 -8.89
N PHE A 2 10.74 -1.00 -7.91
CA PHE A 2 10.64 -1.39 -6.51
C PHE A 2 9.15 -1.47 -6.18
N SER A 3 8.65 -2.69 -5.99
CA SER A 3 7.33 -2.97 -5.40
C SER A 3 7.59 -3.42 -3.97
N CYS A 4 6.78 -2.92 -3.04
CA CYS A 4 6.82 -3.30 -1.64
C CYS A 4 5.47 -3.82 -1.18
N GLU A 5 5.46 -4.88 -0.38
CA GLU A 5 4.27 -5.37 0.31
C GLU A 5 4.40 -5.12 1.82
N SER A 6 3.41 -4.44 2.38
CA SER A 6 3.21 -4.29 3.82
C SER A 6 1.93 -5.01 4.20
N ALA A 7 2.06 -6.18 4.84
CA ALA A 7 0.90 -6.97 5.20
C ALA A 7 0.95 -7.58 6.60
N LYS A 8 -0.25 -7.72 7.21
CA LYS A 8 -0.47 -8.46 8.46
C LYS A 8 0.23 -7.85 9.68
N SER A 9 0.56 -6.55 9.62
CA SER A 9 1.27 -5.86 10.69
C SER A 9 0.31 -5.10 11.61
N LEU A 10 0.69 -4.99 12.88
CA LEU A 10 0.11 -4.08 13.85
C LEU A 10 0.96 -2.81 13.91
N ARG A 11 0.33 -1.64 13.79
CA ARG A 11 0.99 -0.34 13.93
C ARG A 11 0.25 0.51 14.94
N LEU A 12 0.99 1.06 15.89
CA LEU A 12 0.46 1.67 17.10
C LEU A 12 0.99 3.10 17.23
N LYS A 13 0.08 4.06 17.39
CA LYS A 13 0.37 5.39 17.98
C LYS A 13 1.53 6.15 17.32
N ASN A 14 1.78 5.94 16.02
CA ASN A 14 2.72 6.76 15.26
C ASN A 14 1.98 7.97 14.65
N GLU A 15 2.73 9.01 14.26
CA GLU A 15 2.15 10.14 13.54
C GLU A 15 1.51 9.71 12.22
N VAL A 16 2.26 8.92 11.44
CA VAL A 16 1.78 8.24 10.25
C VAL A 16 2.18 6.78 10.32
N HIS A 17 1.24 5.86 10.06
CA HIS A 17 1.55 4.43 10.16
C HIS A 17 2.28 3.88 8.93
N ALA A 18 1.98 4.36 7.72
CA ALA A 18 2.84 4.11 6.55
C ALA A 18 2.64 5.13 5.44
N ASN A 19 3.67 5.25 4.62
CA ASN A 19 3.67 6.12 3.47
C ASN A 19 3.94 5.35 2.18
N ILE A 20 3.23 5.71 1.11
CA ILE A 20 3.62 5.38 -0.27
C ILE A 20 4.07 6.69 -0.92
N GLY A 21 5.37 6.96 -0.86
CA GLY A 21 6.01 8.17 -1.41
C GLY A 21 6.22 8.11 -2.93
N GLY A 22 5.19 7.76 -3.68
CA GLY A 22 5.24 7.44 -5.10
C GLY A 22 5.63 5.99 -5.37
N GLY A 23 6.11 5.72 -6.58
CA GLY A 23 6.40 4.35 -7.02
C GLY A 23 5.13 3.57 -7.39
N ARG A 24 5.33 2.38 -7.93
CA ARG A 24 4.27 1.56 -8.55
C ARG A 24 4.13 0.21 -7.86
N ASP A 25 2.92 -0.35 -7.95
CA ASP A 25 2.63 -1.72 -7.54
C ASP A 25 2.95 -2.03 -6.07
N ASN A 26 2.80 -1.05 -5.17
CA ASN A 26 2.89 -1.27 -3.73
C ASN A 26 1.56 -1.79 -3.19
N ILE A 27 1.62 -2.66 -2.19
CA ILE A 27 0.44 -3.28 -1.59
C ILE A 27 0.47 -3.06 -0.07
N ILE A 28 -0.57 -2.43 0.48
CA ILE A 28 -0.82 -2.31 1.92
C ILE A 28 -2.11 -3.05 2.25
N ARG A 29 -2.01 -4.20 2.93
CA ARG A 29 -3.18 -5.04 3.22
C ARG A 29 -3.16 -5.77 4.55
N TYR A 30 -4.33 -6.12 5.08
CA TYR A 30 -4.44 -6.92 6.30
C TYR A 30 -3.70 -6.33 7.52
N ASN A 31 -3.51 -5.01 7.57
CA ASN A 31 -2.86 -4.36 8.72
C ASN A 31 -3.91 -3.89 9.73
N ILE A 32 -3.53 -3.85 11.01
CA ILE A 32 -4.26 -3.13 12.05
C ILE A 32 -3.52 -1.81 12.29
N LEU A 33 -4.18 -0.70 11.97
CA LEU A 33 -3.66 0.66 12.10
C LEU A 33 -4.35 1.34 13.28
N TYR A 34 -3.73 1.30 14.46
CA TYR A 34 -4.35 1.72 15.70
C TYR A 34 -3.86 3.10 16.14
N ASN A 35 -4.79 4.07 16.07
CA ASN A 35 -4.71 5.39 16.64
C ASN A 35 -3.50 6.24 16.19
N ALA A 36 -3.41 6.49 14.87
CA ALA A 36 -2.43 7.44 14.34
C ALA A 36 -2.71 8.85 14.87
N THR A 37 -1.66 9.59 15.23
CA THR A 37 -1.82 10.98 15.72
C THR A 37 -2.00 12.00 14.60
N GLY A 38 -1.59 11.70 13.37
CA GLY A 38 -1.81 12.53 12.17
C GLY A 38 -2.76 11.87 11.16
N VAL A 39 -2.31 10.81 10.49
CA VAL A 39 -3.10 10.05 9.50
C VAL A 39 -2.70 8.59 9.51
N GLY A 40 -3.63 7.67 9.24
CA GLY A 40 -3.31 6.24 9.11
C GLY A 40 -2.27 5.97 8.02
N LEU A 41 -2.57 6.39 6.79
CA LEU A 41 -1.73 6.19 5.62
C LEU A 41 -1.58 7.52 4.87
N ASP A 42 -0.37 7.82 4.42
CA ASP A 42 -0.09 9.00 3.60
C ASP A 42 0.48 8.57 2.25
N VAL A 43 -0.16 8.97 1.16
CA VAL A 43 0.26 8.56 -0.19
C VAL A 43 0.48 9.77 -1.07
N ASP A 44 1.53 9.74 -1.88
CA ASP A 44 1.85 10.83 -2.77
C ASP A 44 2.20 10.34 -4.20
N GLY A 45 2.28 11.29 -5.12
CA GLY A 45 2.72 11.08 -6.50
C GLY A 45 4.08 11.68 -6.75
N ARG A 46 5.03 11.58 -5.81
CA ARG A 46 6.35 12.25 -5.89
C ARG A 46 7.12 11.94 -7.17
N GLY A 47 6.89 10.77 -7.79
CA GLY A 47 7.45 10.42 -9.09
C GLY A 47 6.95 11.28 -10.25
N LEU A 48 5.75 11.86 -10.18
CA LEU A 48 5.18 12.77 -11.20
C LEU A 48 5.88 14.13 -11.24
N GLN A 49 6.54 14.51 -10.15
CA GLN A 49 7.24 15.80 -10.00
C GLN A 49 8.75 15.60 -9.82
N ALA A 50 9.26 14.40 -10.14
CA ALA A 50 10.66 14.08 -9.95
C ALA A 50 11.54 14.97 -10.85
N LYS A 51 12.48 15.69 -10.23
CA LYS A 51 13.43 16.61 -10.91
C LYS A 51 14.19 15.96 -12.08
N PHE A 52 14.31 14.64 -12.09
CA PHE A 52 15.06 13.87 -13.09
C PHE A 52 14.16 13.01 -14.00
N LEU A 53 12.85 13.29 -14.06
CA LEU A 53 11.91 12.51 -14.87
C LEU A 53 12.29 12.55 -16.36
N ASP A 54 12.63 13.72 -16.89
CA ASP A 54 13.04 13.87 -18.30
C ASP A 54 14.32 13.06 -18.61
N GLN A 55 15.28 13.05 -17.68
CA GLN A 55 16.52 12.29 -17.84
C GLN A 55 16.27 10.78 -17.76
N LEU A 56 15.35 10.34 -16.88
CA LEU A 56 14.90 8.96 -16.80
C LEU A 56 14.23 8.53 -18.11
N GLU A 57 13.34 9.35 -18.66
CA GLU A 57 12.65 9.08 -19.92
C GLU A 57 13.64 9.04 -21.10
N ALA A 58 14.58 9.99 -21.16
CA ALA A 58 15.64 9.98 -22.17
C ALA A 58 16.52 8.72 -22.09
N ASN A 59 16.85 8.26 -20.87
CA ASN A 59 17.63 7.04 -20.68
C ASN A 59 16.83 5.79 -21.05
N LEU A 60 15.54 5.74 -20.71
CA LEU A 60 14.65 4.64 -21.12
C LEU A 60 14.54 4.56 -22.64
N ASN A 61 14.34 5.70 -23.32
CA ASN A 61 14.20 5.74 -24.78
C ASN A 61 15.48 5.37 -25.55
N ARG A 62 16.65 5.38 -24.90
CA ARG A 62 17.91 4.87 -25.48
C ARG A 62 18.04 3.34 -25.40
N MET A 63 17.20 2.69 -24.61
CA MET A 63 17.17 1.24 -24.48
C MET A 63 16.10 0.68 -25.41
N PRO A 64 16.32 -0.47 -26.05
CA PRO A 64 15.31 -1.14 -26.87
C PRO A 64 14.29 -1.90 -25.99
N TYR A 65 13.80 -1.28 -24.92
CA TYR A 65 13.01 -1.95 -23.87
C TYR A 65 11.61 -2.39 -24.36
N THR A 66 11.18 -1.92 -25.52
CA THR A 66 9.95 -2.32 -26.20
C THR A 66 10.16 -3.39 -27.29
N ASP A 67 11.40 -3.70 -27.68
CA ASP A 67 11.73 -4.72 -28.68
C ASP A 67 11.36 -6.12 -28.19
N ALA A 68 11.18 -7.08 -29.11
CA ALA A 68 10.73 -8.44 -28.79
C ALA A 68 11.56 -9.12 -27.69
N LEU A 69 12.89 -8.98 -27.72
CA LEU A 69 13.77 -9.57 -26.72
C LEU A 69 13.54 -8.99 -25.32
N TRP A 70 13.45 -7.65 -25.21
CA TRP A 70 13.29 -6.96 -23.94
C TRP A 70 11.86 -7.06 -23.42
N SER A 71 10.87 -6.86 -24.28
CA SER A 71 9.45 -6.96 -23.92
C SER A 71 9.06 -8.38 -23.50
N SER A 72 9.69 -9.43 -24.05
CA SER A 72 9.48 -10.79 -23.56
C SER A 72 10.02 -10.98 -22.14
N ARG A 73 11.13 -10.32 -21.79
CA ARG A 73 11.79 -10.48 -20.48
C ARG A 73 11.25 -9.52 -19.42
N TYR A 74 10.80 -8.34 -19.84
CA TYR A 74 10.30 -7.25 -18.99
C TYR A 74 8.96 -6.72 -19.53
N PRO A 75 7.92 -7.57 -19.62
CA PRO A 75 6.67 -7.22 -20.27
C PRO A 75 5.97 -6.02 -19.63
N LEU A 76 6.11 -5.84 -18.32
CA LEU A 76 5.54 -4.69 -17.60
C LEU A 76 6.20 -3.36 -18.01
N LEU A 77 7.53 -3.35 -18.20
CA LEU A 77 8.25 -2.16 -18.65
C LEU A 77 7.83 -1.76 -20.06
N ALA A 78 7.70 -2.73 -20.96
CA ALA A 78 7.21 -2.50 -22.31
C ALA A 78 5.73 -2.06 -22.35
N ALA A 79 4.90 -2.59 -21.44
CA ALA A 79 3.49 -2.20 -21.34
C ALA A 79 3.31 -0.75 -20.86
N MET A 80 4.14 -0.29 -19.91
CA MET A 80 4.12 1.10 -19.44
C MET A 80 4.37 2.10 -20.57
N ALA A 81 5.26 1.77 -21.51
CA ALA A 81 5.54 2.60 -22.69
C ALA A 81 4.29 2.89 -23.54
N LYS A 82 3.35 1.93 -23.59
CA LYS A 82 2.17 1.99 -24.47
C LYS A 82 1.04 2.83 -23.88
N ASN A 83 1.04 3.07 -22.58
CA ASN A 83 -0.10 3.67 -21.87
C ASN A 83 -0.08 5.21 -21.83
N ASN A 84 0.89 5.89 -22.47
CA ASN A 84 1.05 7.36 -22.53
C ASN A 84 1.03 8.09 -21.16
N LYS A 85 1.17 7.35 -20.05
CA LYS A 85 1.30 7.90 -18.70
C LYS A 85 2.78 7.95 -18.34
N THR A 86 3.20 8.96 -17.57
CA THR A 86 4.62 9.14 -17.23
C THR A 86 5.14 7.94 -16.43
N HIS A 87 6.39 7.57 -16.65
CA HIS A 87 7.04 6.48 -15.91
C HIS A 87 7.13 6.75 -14.39
N GLY A 88 6.96 8.02 -13.98
CA GLY A 88 6.90 8.44 -12.58
C GLY A 88 5.51 8.30 -11.93
N ALA A 89 4.45 7.97 -12.68
CA ALA A 89 3.10 7.87 -12.11
C ALA A 89 2.98 6.73 -11.09
N PRO A 90 2.31 6.94 -9.94
CA PRO A 90 2.23 5.96 -8.87
C PRO A 90 1.14 4.89 -9.11
N GLU A 91 1.15 4.27 -10.28
CA GLU A 91 0.13 3.31 -10.70
C GLU A 91 0.21 1.95 -10.00
N GLY A 92 -0.91 1.24 -9.99
CA GLY A 92 -0.99 -0.14 -9.55
C GLY A 92 -0.91 -0.31 -8.03
N ASN A 93 -0.85 0.79 -7.28
CA ASN A 93 -0.84 0.75 -5.82
C ASN A 93 -2.20 0.28 -5.30
N GLN A 94 -2.18 -0.59 -4.28
CA GLN A 94 -3.38 -1.20 -3.70
C GLN A 94 -3.38 -1.04 -2.18
N ILE A 95 -4.49 -0.57 -1.63
CA ILE A 95 -4.69 -0.42 -0.18
C ILE A 95 -6.02 -1.08 0.19
N TYR A 96 -5.98 -2.28 0.75
CA TYR A 96 -7.20 -3.05 0.98
C TYR A 96 -7.19 -3.95 2.18
N SER A 97 -8.37 -4.30 2.68
CA SER A 97 -8.52 -5.23 3.80
C SER A 97 -7.70 -4.82 5.02
N ASN A 98 -7.52 -3.53 5.29
CA ASN A 98 -6.93 -3.03 6.52
C ASN A 98 -8.02 -2.67 7.53
N ILE A 99 -7.74 -2.85 8.81
CA ILE A 99 -8.56 -2.36 9.91
C ILE A 99 -7.88 -1.10 10.45
N TYR A 100 -8.64 -0.03 10.64
CA TYR A 100 -8.11 1.20 11.22
C TYR A 100 -8.99 1.72 12.34
N TYR A 101 -8.37 2.26 13.37
CA TYR A 101 -9.03 2.96 14.47
C TYR A 101 -8.38 4.33 14.63
N THR A 102 -9.20 5.38 14.76
CA THR A 102 -8.71 6.75 14.95
C THR A 102 -9.51 7.41 16.08
N ALA A 103 -8.86 7.72 17.21
CA ALA A 103 -9.55 8.29 18.36
C ALA A 103 -9.86 9.79 18.17
N ASN A 104 -9.06 10.49 17.37
CA ASN A 104 -9.11 11.94 17.21
C ASN A 104 -9.74 12.38 15.87
N ASN A 105 -10.56 11.52 15.23
CA ASN A 105 -11.03 11.72 13.85
C ASN A 105 -9.88 11.99 12.85
N THR A 106 -8.68 11.49 13.14
CA THR A 106 -7.59 11.48 12.15
C THR A 106 -8.02 10.63 10.96
N GLY A 107 -7.66 11.08 9.75
CA GLY A 107 -8.04 10.39 8.52
C GLY A 107 -7.40 8.99 8.44
N PHE A 108 -8.06 8.06 7.76
CA PHE A 108 -7.45 6.77 7.42
C PHE A 108 -6.37 6.93 6.34
N LEU A 109 -6.67 7.71 5.31
CA LEU A 109 -5.86 7.87 4.13
C LEU A 109 -5.83 9.34 3.74
N ASN A 110 -4.63 9.88 3.57
CA ASN A 110 -4.39 11.20 3.00
C ASN A 110 -3.70 11.05 1.65
N TYR A 111 -4.17 11.81 0.66
CA TYR A 111 -3.50 11.98 -0.63
C TYR A 111 -2.72 13.29 -0.57
N HIS A 112 -1.40 13.20 -0.46
CA HIS A 112 -0.53 14.35 -0.34
C HIS A 112 -0.08 14.88 -1.71
N GLY A 113 -0.10 16.21 -1.88
CA GLY A 113 0.36 16.91 -3.08
C GLY A 113 -0.76 17.53 -3.93
N ALA A 114 -0.38 18.31 -4.95
CA ALA A 114 -1.28 19.15 -5.76
C ALA A 114 -1.98 18.42 -6.92
N ILE A 115 -1.75 17.12 -7.09
CA ILE A 115 -2.29 16.33 -8.20
C ILE A 115 -3.38 15.40 -7.66
N ASN A 116 -4.45 15.18 -8.42
CA ASN A 116 -5.44 14.17 -8.05
C ASN A 116 -4.83 12.76 -8.19
N LEU A 117 -4.53 12.14 -7.05
CA LEU A 117 -3.88 10.84 -6.96
C LEU A 117 -4.86 9.66 -6.86
N THR A 118 -6.14 9.91 -6.59
CA THR A 118 -7.13 8.84 -6.34
C THR A 118 -7.22 7.83 -7.48
N GLN A 119 -7.00 8.26 -8.73
CA GLN A 119 -6.99 7.40 -9.91
C GLN A 119 -5.84 6.37 -9.95
N TYR A 120 -4.80 6.56 -9.14
CA TYR A 120 -3.61 5.71 -9.14
C TYR A 120 -3.60 4.67 -8.01
N PHE A 121 -4.46 4.85 -7.01
CA PHE A 121 -4.55 3.97 -5.84
C PHE A 121 -5.89 3.26 -5.83
N ASN A 122 -5.86 1.93 -5.90
CA ASN A 122 -7.06 1.14 -5.69
C ASN A 122 -7.28 0.92 -4.19
N VAL A 123 -8.25 1.63 -3.62
CA VAL A 123 -8.57 1.59 -2.18
C VAL A 123 -9.93 0.96 -1.97
N TYR A 124 -9.97 -0.23 -1.36
CA TYR A 124 -11.20 -1.01 -1.22
C TYR A 124 -11.20 -1.91 0.00
N ASN A 125 -12.37 -2.30 0.47
CA ASN A 125 -12.53 -3.26 1.56
C ASN A 125 -11.70 -2.95 2.82
N ASN A 126 -11.48 -1.68 3.17
CA ASN A 126 -10.89 -1.30 4.46
C ASN A 126 -12.02 -1.05 5.47
N LYS A 127 -11.78 -1.32 6.75
CA LYS A 127 -12.81 -1.23 7.78
C LYS A 127 -12.37 -0.37 8.96
N GLN A 128 -13.20 0.62 9.27
CA GLN A 128 -13.05 1.40 10.50
C GLN A 128 -13.55 0.59 11.69
N ALA A 129 -12.71 0.44 12.71
CA ALA A 129 -13.14 0.18 14.07
C ALA A 129 -13.61 1.51 14.68
N LEU A 130 -14.77 1.50 15.34
CA LEU A 130 -15.45 2.71 15.79
C LEU A 130 -15.10 3.06 17.24
N ARG A 131 -14.65 2.08 18.03
CA ARG A 131 -14.40 2.23 19.46
C ARG A 131 -13.20 1.40 19.89
N LYS A 132 -12.56 1.80 20.99
CA LYS A 132 -11.48 1.02 21.60
C LYS A 132 -11.89 -0.42 21.93
N SER A 133 -13.14 -0.62 22.36
CA SER A 133 -13.69 -1.94 22.70
C SER A 133 -13.99 -2.84 21.51
N ASP A 134 -13.71 -2.39 20.28
CA ASP A 134 -13.61 -3.29 19.13
C ASP A 134 -12.30 -4.13 19.18
N PHE A 135 -11.40 -3.80 20.11
CA PHE A 135 -10.20 -4.55 20.50
C PHE A 135 -10.33 -5.01 21.96
N ALA A 136 -9.70 -6.13 22.31
CA ALA A 136 -9.85 -6.75 23.62
C ALA A 136 -9.32 -5.90 24.79
N ASP A 137 -8.07 -5.46 24.72
CA ASP A 137 -7.48 -4.52 25.67
C ASP A 137 -6.29 -3.79 25.03
N PRO A 138 -6.53 -2.74 24.23
CA PRO A 138 -5.46 -2.03 23.53
C PRO A 138 -4.56 -1.21 24.47
N ASP A 139 -4.97 -0.96 25.71
CA ASP A 139 -4.15 -0.25 26.70
C ASP A 139 -3.11 -1.20 27.34
N ASP A 140 -3.36 -2.53 27.35
CA ASP A 140 -2.40 -3.61 27.66
C ASP A 140 -1.82 -4.32 26.41
N ASN A 141 -1.83 -3.64 25.26
CA ASN A 141 -1.36 -4.16 23.97
C ASN A 141 -2.06 -5.44 23.45
N ASN A 142 -3.27 -5.74 23.93
CA ASN A 142 -4.10 -6.83 23.41
C ASN A 142 -5.05 -6.31 22.32
N PHE A 143 -4.62 -6.45 21.06
CA PHE A 143 -5.37 -6.00 19.88
C PHE A 143 -6.23 -7.11 19.24
N GLN A 144 -6.55 -8.17 19.98
CA GLN A 144 -7.49 -9.17 19.50
C GLN A 144 -8.83 -8.51 19.17
N LEU A 145 -9.33 -8.79 17.97
CA LEU A 145 -10.56 -8.18 17.44
C LEU A 145 -11.79 -8.73 18.17
N GLN A 146 -12.77 -7.86 18.41
CA GLN A 146 -14.04 -8.21 19.05
C GLN A 146 -15.27 -7.77 18.24
N GLY A 147 -16.46 -8.29 18.59
CA GLY A 147 -17.74 -7.84 18.05
C GLY A 147 -17.83 -7.78 16.51
N ASP A 148 -18.32 -6.65 16.01
CA ASP A 148 -18.58 -6.45 14.58
C ASP A 148 -17.30 -6.40 13.74
N ILE A 149 -16.21 -5.84 14.29
CA ILE A 149 -14.93 -5.78 13.58
C ILE A 149 -14.36 -7.18 13.41
N LYS A 150 -14.49 -8.04 14.43
CA LYS A 150 -14.10 -9.45 14.34
C LYS A 150 -14.95 -10.19 13.31
N SER A 151 -16.26 -10.01 13.34
CA SER A 151 -17.17 -10.64 12.39
C SER A 151 -16.87 -10.22 10.95
N TRP A 152 -16.50 -8.95 10.74
CA TRP A 152 -16.04 -8.47 9.44
C TRP A 152 -14.69 -9.09 9.04
N ALA A 153 -13.74 -9.18 9.96
CA ALA A 153 -12.43 -9.77 9.74
C ALA A 153 -12.54 -11.26 9.35
N ASP A 154 -13.35 -12.03 10.08
CA ASP A 154 -13.60 -13.44 9.81
C ASP A 154 -14.19 -13.66 8.40
N ARG A 155 -15.21 -12.86 8.01
CA ARG A 155 -15.82 -12.93 6.67
C ARG A 155 -14.87 -12.59 5.53
N ASN A 156 -13.93 -11.68 5.79
CA ASN A 156 -12.94 -11.23 4.81
C ASN A 156 -11.65 -12.03 4.85
N GLN A 157 -11.62 -13.13 5.62
CA GLN A 157 -10.42 -13.95 5.81
C GLN A 157 -9.21 -13.09 6.21
N PHE A 158 -9.45 -12.06 7.03
CA PHE A 158 -8.40 -11.23 7.59
C PHE A 158 -7.57 -12.14 8.51
N GLU A 159 -6.44 -12.61 8.00
CA GLU A 159 -5.56 -13.48 8.76
C GLU A 159 -5.08 -12.76 10.02
N GLU A 160 -5.02 -13.51 11.13
CA GLU A 160 -4.41 -13.07 12.39
C GLU A 160 -3.08 -12.33 12.12
N PRO A 161 -2.76 -11.28 12.90
CA PRO A 161 -1.49 -10.57 12.79
C PRO A 161 -0.34 -11.56 12.71
N VAL A 162 0.68 -11.24 11.93
CA VAL A 162 1.86 -12.07 11.80
C VAL A 162 2.40 -12.40 13.19
N PRO A 163 2.43 -13.68 13.61
CA PRO A 163 3.12 -14.07 14.82
C PRO A 163 4.56 -13.56 14.76
N PHE A 164 5.11 -12.96 15.82
CA PHE A 164 6.42 -12.30 15.77
C PHE A 164 7.53 -13.18 15.14
N ASN A 165 7.49 -14.48 15.42
CA ASN A 165 8.41 -15.48 14.85
C ASN A 165 8.24 -15.75 13.34
N LYS A 166 7.22 -15.19 12.70
CA LYS A 166 6.94 -15.22 11.26
C LYS A 166 7.19 -13.86 10.60
N VAL A 167 7.68 -12.87 11.33
CA VAL A 167 8.10 -11.57 10.77
C VAL A 167 9.40 -11.77 9.99
N GLY A 168 9.40 -11.40 8.72
CA GLY A 168 10.49 -11.64 7.77
C GLY A 168 9.96 -11.78 6.34
N PRO A 169 10.81 -11.72 5.32
CA PRO A 169 10.39 -11.85 3.92
C PRO A 169 9.73 -13.21 3.69
N ARG A 170 8.42 -13.21 3.39
CA ARG A 170 7.59 -14.43 3.27
C ARG A 170 7.45 -14.97 1.85
N SER A 171 7.99 -14.27 0.87
CA SER A 171 7.92 -14.63 -0.55
C SER A 171 9.02 -13.91 -1.32
N LYS A 172 9.29 -14.35 -2.56
CA LYS A 172 10.04 -13.53 -3.52
C LYS A 172 9.28 -12.20 -3.68
N PRO A 173 9.95 -11.03 -3.54
CA PRO A 173 9.31 -9.74 -3.72
C PRO A 173 8.61 -9.66 -5.08
N GLY A 174 7.33 -9.30 -5.09
CA GLY A 174 6.55 -9.07 -6.31
C GLY A 174 5.05 -9.30 -6.08
N PRO A 175 4.18 -8.59 -6.80
CA PRO A 175 2.74 -8.74 -6.67
C PRO A 175 2.28 -10.17 -7.00
N SER A 176 1.27 -10.66 -6.28
CA SER A 176 0.76 -12.03 -6.36
C SER A 176 0.22 -12.44 -7.74
N TYR A 177 -0.06 -11.49 -8.63
CA TYR A 177 -0.45 -11.77 -10.02
C TYR A 177 0.72 -12.22 -10.92
N LEU A 178 1.96 -12.23 -10.41
CA LEU A 178 3.15 -12.79 -11.08
C LEU A 178 3.44 -14.24 -10.70
N GLN A 179 2.66 -14.83 -9.78
CA GLN A 179 2.79 -16.22 -9.39
C GLN A 179 1.78 -17.06 -10.21
N LYS A 180 2.23 -17.51 -11.39
CA LYS A 180 1.56 -18.59 -12.13
C LYS A 180 2.03 -19.94 -11.62
#